data_AF-A0A124GPS9-F1
#
_entry.id   AF-A0A124GPS9-F1
#
_cell.length_a   1.000
_cell.length_b   1.000
_cell.length_c   1.000
_cell.angle_alpha   90.00
_cell.angle_beta   90.00
_cell.angle_gamma   90.00
#
_symmetry.space_group_name_H-M   'P 1'
#
loop_
_entity.id
_entity.type
_entity.pdbx_description
1 polymer ?
#
loop_
_entity_poly.entity_id
_entity_poly.type
_entity_poly.pdbx_seq_one_letter_code
_entity_poly.pdbx_strand_id
1 'polypeptide(L)'
;MPSHKRPITLSPEETYLDDPSDEDDSEWERITQDPVKRVAFERKCIEDELTDQNRVILLQANPSSRSHCRFWDCIPRKLNGEPNIRSAFRFNVKDLSSRYFEPNKYYHVSCMEQIFPDLSALVERGVLQMEGGVTQLTSASWQISRFHNAIEDWFRYNGRTFEVNLYDRFQRAHAKWERKASIVEINHQLEAHEGSSQDCENCGEVPDEPLRKDFFPEEPHTSLLSEVLASVIGVGHLDRVDGDSNARRGKKIRRR
;
A
#
# COMPACT_ATOMS: atom_id res chain seq x y z
N MET A 1 1.84 74.49 30.40
CA MET A 1 1.76 74.31 31.87
C MET A 1 0.61 75.19 32.38
N PRO A 2 -0.24 74.83 33.37
CA PRO A 2 -0.69 73.55 33.95
C PRO A 2 -2.21 73.30 33.70
N SER A 3 -2.68 72.05 33.57
CA SER A 3 -3.47 71.26 34.56
C SER A 3 -4.60 72.00 35.29
N HIS A 4 -5.87 71.63 35.03
CA HIS A 4 -6.87 71.35 36.08
C HIS A 4 -7.96 70.39 35.56
N LYS A 5 -8.12 69.31 36.33
CA LYS A 5 -8.94 68.11 36.11
C LYS A 5 -10.43 68.40 36.33
N ARG A 6 -11.31 67.83 35.49
CA ARG A 6 -12.73 67.61 35.82
C ARG A 6 -12.91 66.17 36.35
N PRO A 7 -13.82 65.91 37.30
CA PRO A 7 -14.05 64.57 37.82
C PRO A 7 -14.87 63.76 36.82
N ILE A 8 -14.43 62.53 36.53
CA ILE A 8 -15.22 61.51 35.85
C ILE A 8 -15.93 60.70 36.94
N THR A 9 -17.25 60.70 36.88
CA THR A 9 -18.16 59.89 37.67
C THR A 9 -17.89 58.41 37.39
N LEU A 10 -17.59 57.64 38.44
CA LEU A 10 -17.51 56.17 38.40
C LEU A 10 -18.94 55.59 38.36
N SER A 11 -19.19 54.73 37.37
CA SER A 11 -20.38 53.85 37.27
C SER A 11 -20.01 52.46 37.80
N PRO A 12 -20.91 51.71 38.45
CA PRO A 12 -20.55 50.51 39.20
C PRO A 12 -20.34 49.29 38.29
N GLU A 13 -19.21 48.62 38.53
CA GLU A 13 -18.93 47.19 38.49
C GLU A 13 -20.06 46.28 37.93
N GLU A 14 -19.98 45.96 36.64
CA GLU A 14 -20.51 44.69 36.13
C GLU A 14 -19.55 43.59 36.58
N THR A 15 -19.93 42.94 37.67
CA THR A 15 -19.29 41.72 38.16
C THR A 15 -19.65 40.62 37.16
N TYR A 16 -18.75 40.36 36.20
CA TYR A 16 -18.79 39.13 35.42
C TYR A 16 -18.55 37.98 36.41
N LEU A 17 -19.64 37.32 36.79
CA LEU A 17 -19.58 36.04 37.48
C LEU A 17 -19.12 35.03 36.42
N ASP A 18 -17.83 34.69 36.45
CA ASP A 18 -17.31 33.51 35.79
C ASP A 18 -18.08 32.31 36.35
N ASP A 19 -18.96 31.74 35.52
CA ASP A 19 -19.64 30.49 35.78
C ASP A 19 -18.60 29.36 35.68
N PRO A 20 -18.21 28.70 36.78
CA PRO A 20 -17.21 27.64 36.73
C PRO A 20 -17.95 26.34 36.41
N SER A 21 -18.40 26.23 35.16
CA SER A 21 -19.05 25.04 34.62
C SER A 21 -18.31 24.51 33.38
N ASP A 22 -16.99 24.62 33.37
CA ASP A 22 -16.13 23.91 32.41
C ASP A 22 -15.53 22.65 33.07
N GLU A 23 -16.39 21.79 33.65
CA GLU A 23 -16.05 20.38 33.93
C GLU A 23 -16.40 19.50 32.70
N ASP A 24 -16.04 19.95 31.51
CA ASP A 24 -15.89 19.08 30.36
C ASP A 24 -14.39 18.98 30.06
N ASP A 25 -13.70 18.12 30.82
CA ASP A 25 -12.46 17.48 30.36
C ASP A 25 -12.79 16.80 29.02
N SER A 26 -12.70 17.62 27.98
CA SER A 26 -13.43 17.49 26.73
C SER A 26 -13.17 16.11 26.14
N GLU A 27 -14.19 15.47 25.58
CA GLU A 27 -14.06 14.20 24.85
C GLU A 27 -12.82 14.16 23.93
N TRP A 28 -12.45 15.31 23.36
CA TRP A 28 -11.22 15.54 22.61
C TRP A 28 -9.93 15.27 23.40
N GLU A 29 -9.79 15.73 24.64
CA GLU A 29 -8.64 15.42 25.49
C GLU A 29 -8.56 13.91 25.79
N ARG A 30 -9.70 13.26 25.99
CA ARG A 30 -9.76 11.80 26.21
C ARG A 30 -9.38 11.00 24.97
N ILE A 31 -9.77 11.45 23.77
CA ILE A 31 -9.33 10.85 22.50
C ILE A 31 -7.84 11.09 22.31
N THR A 32 -7.36 12.32 22.52
CA THR A 32 -5.94 12.64 22.36
C THR A 32 -5.04 12.01 23.42
N GLN A 33 -5.53 11.37 24.48
CA GLN A 33 -4.68 10.66 25.46
C GLN A 33 -4.67 9.14 25.29
N ASP A 34 -5.71 8.55 24.69
CA ASP A 34 -5.87 7.09 24.54
C ASP A 34 -5.62 6.64 23.08
N PRO A 35 -4.51 5.93 22.79
CA PRO A 35 -4.20 5.45 21.44
C PRO A 35 -5.32 4.62 20.81
N VAL A 36 -6.06 3.83 21.60
CA VAL A 36 -7.16 2.99 21.09
C VAL A 36 -8.31 3.87 20.61
N LYS A 37 -8.65 4.91 21.37
CA LYS A 37 -9.68 5.88 20.97
C LYS A 37 -9.27 6.70 19.75
N ARG A 38 -7.98 7.06 19.62
CA ARG A 38 -7.48 7.74 18.40
C ARG A 38 -7.65 6.88 17.17
N VAL A 39 -7.25 5.60 17.23
CA VAL A 39 -7.40 4.67 16.10
C VAL A 39 -8.87 4.49 15.74
N ALA A 40 -9.76 4.36 16.73
CA ALA A 40 -11.20 4.24 16.49
C ALA A 40 -11.79 5.52 15.87
N PHE A 41 -11.38 6.69 16.35
CA PHE A 41 -11.78 7.98 15.78
C PHE A 41 -11.30 8.12 14.33
N GLU A 42 -10.04 7.82 14.05
CA GLU A 42 -9.47 7.92 12.71
C GLU A 42 -10.13 6.92 11.74
N ARG A 43 -10.40 5.69 12.19
CA ARG A 43 -11.20 4.71 11.45
C ARG A 43 -12.55 5.31 11.06
N LYS A 44 -13.28 5.86 12.03
CA LYS A 44 -14.61 6.46 11.80
C LYS A 44 -14.54 7.60 10.78
N CYS A 45 -13.57 8.50 10.89
CA CYS A 45 -13.39 9.58 9.92
C CYS A 45 -13.16 9.05 8.49
N ILE A 46 -12.32 8.03 8.32
CA ILE A 46 -12.08 7.43 7.01
C ILE A 46 -13.34 6.70 6.52
N GLU A 47 -14.06 5.97 7.38
CA GLU A 47 -15.31 5.29 7.03
C GLU A 47 -16.40 6.26 6.57
N ASP A 48 -16.56 7.38 7.26
CA ASP A 48 -17.49 8.45 6.88
C ASP A 48 -17.14 8.98 5.48
N GLU A 49 -15.84 9.18 5.19
CA GLU A 49 -15.37 9.59 3.86
C GLU A 49 -15.62 8.56 2.75
N LEU A 50 -15.62 7.27 3.08
CA LEU A 50 -15.86 6.18 2.13
C LEU A 50 -17.36 5.92 1.89
N THR A 51 -18.23 6.32 2.83
CA THR A 51 -19.67 6.02 2.79
C THR A 51 -20.38 6.75 1.65
N ASP A 52 -19.94 7.96 1.30
CA ASP A 52 -20.54 8.77 0.23
C ASP A 52 -20.24 8.26 -1.20
N GLN A 53 -19.58 7.10 -1.35
CA GLN A 53 -19.12 6.49 -2.61
C GLN A 53 -18.21 7.38 -3.49
N ASN A 54 -17.89 8.58 -3.03
CA ASN A 54 -17.02 9.50 -3.74
C ASN A 54 -15.55 9.15 -3.53
N ARG A 55 -15.20 8.35 -2.50
CA ARG A 55 -13.81 8.02 -2.19
C ARG A 55 -13.56 6.53 -2.12
N VAL A 56 -12.33 6.17 -2.45
CA VAL A 56 -11.80 4.80 -2.35
C VAL A 56 -10.41 4.82 -1.75
N ILE A 57 -10.02 3.72 -1.11
CA ILE A 57 -8.65 3.45 -0.71
C ILE A 57 -7.95 2.73 -1.87
N LEU A 58 -6.88 3.33 -2.40
CA LEU A 58 -6.08 2.75 -3.47
C LEU A 58 -4.72 2.30 -2.96
N LEU A 59 -4.39 1.02 -3.14
CA LEU A 59 -3.01 0.55 -3.07
C LEU A 59 -2.27 1.04 -4.31
N GLN A 60 -1.21 1.82 -4.11
CA GLN A 60 -0.37 2.33 -5.17
C GLN A 60 1.03 1.76 -5.05
N ALA A 61 1.64 1.38 -6.17
CA ALA A 61 3.10 1.37 -6.24
C ALA A 61 3.58 2.81 -6.03
N ASN A 62 4.59 2.99 -5.19
CA ASN A 62 5.09 4.29 -4.81
C ASN A 62 6.32 4.66 -5.66
N PRO A 63 6.17 5.45 -6.74
CA PRO A 63 7.31 5.93 -7.51
C PRO A 63 8.00 7.14 -6.85
N SER A 64 7.42 7.69 -5.78
CA SER A 64 7.77 8.99 -5.22
C SER A 64 8.33 8.85 -3.81
N SER A 65 9.48 9.46 -3.58
CA SER A 65 10.05 9.55 -2.25
C SER A 65 9.34 10.57 -1.35
N ARG A 66 8.27 11.28 -1.77
CA ARG A 66 7.80 12.53 -1.12
C ARG A 66 6.44 12.47 -0.39
N SER A 67 5.94 11.30 0.00
CA SER A 67 4.64 11.19 0.72
C SER A 67 4.81 11.08 2.23
N HIS A 68 3.91 11.73 2.97
CA HIS A 68 3.79 11.59 4.42
C HIS A 68 2.55 10.78 4.79
N CYS A 69 2.71 9.86 5.73
CA CYS A 69 1.62 9.13 6.35
C CYS A 69 0.78 10.08 7.20
N ARG A 70 -0.54 10.00 7.02
CA ARG A 70 -1.51 10.80 7.76
C ARG A 70 -1.93 10.18 9.09
N PHE A 71 -1.60 8.91 9.31
CA PHE A 71 -1.92 8.21 10.55
C PHE A 71 -1.32 8.92 11.76
N TRP A 72 -2.17 9.27 12.72
CA TRP A 72 -1.76 10.09 13.86
C TRP A 72 -0.61 9.47 14.67
N ASP A 73 -0.66 8.16 14.86
CA ASP A 73 0.33 7.41 15.63
C ASP A 73 1.49 6.87 14.79
N CYS A 74 1.61 7.31 13.53
CA CYS A 74 2.74 6.96 12.68
C CYS A 74 4.07 7.52 13.19
N ILE A 75 5.13 6.74 13.07
CA ILE A 75 6.50 7.12 13.42
C ILE A 75 7.27 7.47 12.12
N PRO A 76 8.03 8.57 12.07
CA PRO A 76 8.21 9.59 13.11
C PRO A 76 7.03 10.56 13.20
N ARG A 77 6.60 10.85 14.43
CA ARG A 77 5.54 11.84 14.74
C ARG A 77 5.92 13.28 14.38
N LYS A 78 7.23 13.58 14.29
CA LYS A 78 7.71 14.90 13.88
C LYS A 78 7.90 14.93 12.37
N LEU A 79 7.11 15.76 11.70
CA LEU A 79 7.37 16.20 10.32
C LEU A 79 8.64 17.06 10.35
N ASN A 80 9.81 16.44 10.26
CA ASN A 80 11.09 17.11 10.04
C ASN A 80 11.22 17.68 8.61
N GLY A 81 10.09 17.78 7.89
CA GLY A 81 10.04 18.06 6.45
C GLY A 81 10.44 16.88 5.58
N GLU A 82 10.95 15.78 6.15
CA GLU A 82 11.30 14.59 5.39
C GLU A 82 10.12 13.62 5.27
N PRO A 83 9.86 13.09 4.08
CA PRO A 83 8.82 12.09 3.85
C PRO A 83 9.09 10.82 4.65
N ASN A 84 8.06 10.33 5.35
CA ASN A 84 8.14 9.12 6.17
C ASN A 84 7.64 7.85 5.46
N ILE A 85 6.93 7.97 4.34
CA ILE A 85 6.59 6.82 3.49
C ILE A 85 7.74 6.56 2.52
N ARG A 86 8.61 5.62 2.89
CA ARG A 86 9.76 5.17 2.08
C ARG A 86 9.53 3.81 1.42
N SER A 87 8.46 3.12 1.76
CA SER A 87 8.09 1.83 1.19
C SER A 87 7.72 1.97 -0.28
N ALA A 88 7.94 0.88 -1.03
CA ALA A 88 7.59 0.77 -2.45
C ALA A 88 6.08 0.76 -2.70
N PHE A 89 5.27 0.69 -1.65
CA PHE A 89 3.82 0.68 -1.70
C PHE A 89 3.24 1.64 -0.68
N ARG A 90 2.09 2.22 -0.99
CA ARG A 90 1.34 3.07 -0.05
C ARG A 90 -0.14 3.00 -0.34
N PHE A 91 -0.95 3.37 0.64
CA PHE A 91 -2.36 3.65 0.42
C PHE A 91 -2.58 5.13 0.13
N ASN A 92 -3.56 5.40 -0.72
CA ASN A 92 -4.11 6.73 -0.96
C ASN A 92 -5.62 6.69 -0.79
N VAL A 93 -6.17 7.44 0.15
CA VAL A 93 -7.62 7.69 0.21
C VAL A 93 -7.91 8.79 -0.80
N LYS A 94 -8.47 8.39 -1.95
CA LYS A 94 -8.60 9.23 -3.15
C LYS A 94 -10.06 9.53 -3.42
N ASP A 95 -10.36 10.79 -3.69
CA ASP A 95 -11.64 11.22 -4.24
C ASP A 95 -11.72 10.92 -5.74
N LEU A 96 -12.75 10.19 -6.14
CA LEU A 96 -13.08 9.83 -7.52
C LEU A 96 -13.93 10.89 -8.21
N SER A 97 -14.53 11.82 -7.46
CA SER A 97 -15.43 12.83 -7.98
C SER A 97 -14.75 13.85 -8.91
N SER A 98 -13.41 13.76 -9.07
CA SER A 98 -12.59 14.62 -9.94
C SER A 98 -12.78 16.12 -9.67
N ARG A 99 -13.33 16.47 -8.50
CA ARG A 99 -13.39 17.83 -8.02
C ARG A 99 -11.98 18.22 -7.63
N TYR A 100 -11.34 18.97 -8.52
CA TYR A 100 -10.07 19.66 -8.27
C TYR A 100 -10.16 20.29 -6.88
N PHE A 101 -9.36 19.84 -5.91
CA PHE A 101 -8.79 20.60 -4.78
C PHE A 101 -8.47 19.76 -3.52
N GLU A 102 -8.93 18.52 -3.39
CA GLU A 102 -8.56 17.75 -2.19
C GLU A 102 -7.16 17.11 -2.30
N PRO A 103 -6.27 17.37 -1.34
CA PRO A 103 -4.95 16.76 -1.33
C PRO A 103 -5.06 15.27 -1.04
N ASN A 104 -4.29 14.46 -1.79
CA ASN A 104 -4.17 13.02 -1.55
C ASN A 104 -3.81 12.74 -0.08
N LYS A 105 -4.51 11.78 0.52
CA LYS A 105 -4.26 11.33 1.89
C LYS A 105 -3.52 10.00 1.83
N TYR A 106 -2.21 10.07 2.05
CA TYR A 106 -1.36 8.89 1.98
C TYR A 106 -1.18 8.23 3.36
N TYR A 107 -1.09 6.90 3.34
CA TYR A 107 -0.83 6.09 4.51
C TYR A 107 0.19 4.99 4.17
N HIS A 108 1.02 4.64 5.14
CA HIS A 108 1.73 3.36 5.10
C HIS A 108 0.73 2.20 5.08
N VAL A 109 1.14 1.06 4.51
CA VAL A 109 0.28 -0.13 4.44
C VAL A 109 0.01 -0.65 5.85
N SER A 110 1.05 -0.80 6.66
CA SER A 110 0.95 -1.26 8.05
C SER A 110 0.16 -0.29 8.94
N CYS A 111 0.19 1.01 8.68
CA CYS A 111 -0.64 1.97 9.41
C CYS A 111 -2.12 1.79 9.05
N MET A 112 -2.43 1.53 7.79
CA MET A 112 -3.81 1.25 7.39
C MET A 112 -4.32 -0.08 7.96
N GLU A 113 -3.47 -1.10 8.09
CA GLU A 113 -3.81 -2.36 8.78
C GLU A 113 -4.08 -2.14 10.29
N GLN A 114 -3.43 -1.15 10.92
CA GLN A 114 -3.75 -0.78 12.30
C GLN A 114 -5.10 -0.07 12.41
N ILE A 115 -5.38 0.84 11.46
CA ILE A 115 -6.67 1.54 11.41
C ILE A 115 -7.79 0.54 11.08
N PHE A 116 -7.58 -0.36 10.12
CA PHE A 116 -8.53 -1.36 9.65
C PHE A 116 -7.91 -2.76 9.75
N PRO A 117 -8.08 -3.44 10.90
CA PRO A 117 -7.57 -4.81 11.08
C PRO A 117 -8.12 -5.81 10.07
N ASP A 118 -9.33 -5.58 9.58
CA ASP A 118 -9.98 -6.37 8.53
C ASP A 118 -10.02 -5.58 7.21
N LEU A 119 -8.89 -5.57 6.51
CA LEU A 119 -8.83 -5.00 5.16
C LEU A 119 -9.65 -5.82 4.16
N SER A 120 -9.85 -7.12 4.39
CA SER A 120 -10.65 -7.98 3.51
C SER A 120 -12.10 -7.51 3.39
N ALA A 121 -12.71 -7.09 4.49
CA ALA A 121 -14.05 -6.50 4.46
C ALA A 121 -14.14 -5.24 3.57
N LEU A 122 -13.05 -4.45 3.49
CA LEU A 122 -13.00 -3.28 2.61
C LEU A 122 -12.87 -3.67 1.13
N VAL A 123 -12.15 -4.76 0.84
CA VAL A 123 -12.08 -5.32 -0.53
C VAL A 123 -13.45 -5.84 -0.96
N GLU A 124 -14.13 -6.58 -0.08
CA GLU A 124 -15.48 -7.12 -0.34
C GLU A 124 -16.51 -6.02 -0.60
N ARG A 125 -16.40 -4.90 0.12
CA ARG A 125 -17.22 -3.69 -0.10
C ARG A 125 -16.85 -2.92 -1.37
N GLY A 126 -15.74 -3.27 -2.04
CA GLY A 126 -15.24 -2.58 -3.24
C GLY A 126 -14.64 -1.20 -2.97
N VAL A 127 -14.44 -0.82 -1.71
CA VAL A 127 -13.89 0.49 -1.32
C VAL A 127 -12.37 0.46 -1.17
N LEU A 128 -11.76 -0.72 -1.07
CA LEU A 128 -10.31 -0.94 -1.13
C LEU A 128 -9.94 -1.60 -2.45
N GLN A 129 -9.10 -0.94 -3.23
CA GLN A 129 -8.72 -1.38 -4.58
C GLN A 129 -7.22 -1.23 -4.80
N MET A 130 -6.70 -1.89 -5.82
CA MET A 130 -5.34 -1.67 -6.32
C MET A 130 -5.37 -0.71 -7.50
N GLU A 131 -4.41 0.22 -7.57
CA GLU A 131 -4.29 1.16 -8.68
C GLU A 131 -3.73 0.44 -9.92
N GLY A 132 -4.62 -0.19 -10.69
CA GLY A 132 -4.32 -0.74 -12.01
C GLY A 132 -4.24 0.36 -13.06
N GLY A 133 -3.07 0.98 -13.20
CA GLY A 133 -2.82 2.01 -14.20
C GLY A 133 -2.15 1.47 -15.46
N VAL A 134 -2.46 2.05 -16.62
CA VAL A 134 -1.57 1.98 -17.78
C VAL A 134 -0.55 3.10 -17.64
N THR A 135 0.68 2.77 -17.31
CA THR A 135 1.79 3.72 -17.25
C THR A 135 2.32 3.93 -18.66
N GLN A 136 2.16 5.13 -19.20
CA GLN A 136 2.78 5.52 -20.46
C GLN A 136 4.29 5.68 -20.23
N LEU A 137 5.08 4.75 -20.73
CA LEU A 137 6.55 4.82 -20.68
C LEU A 137 7.08 5.82 -21.72
N THR A 138 6.43 5.87 -22.88
CA THR A 138 6.69 6.82 -23.98
C THR A 138 5.41 7.10 -24.77
N SER A 139 5.43 8.08 -25.68
CA SER A 139 4.29 8.34 -26.59
C SER A 139 3.81 7.12 -27.39
N ALA A 140 4.65 6.07 -27.53
CA ALA A 140 4.34 4.84 -28.27
C ALA A 140 4.31 3.55 -27.41
N SER A 141 4.62 3.63 -26.11
CA SER A 141 4.64 2.45 -25.24
C SER A 141 3.82 2.64 -23.97
N TRP A 142 2.86 1.74 -23.81
CA TRP A 142 1.95 1.65 -22.67
C TRP A 142 2.31 0.39 -21.90
N GLN A 143 2.75 0.51 -20.65
CA GLN A 143 2.90 -0.63 -19.75
C GLN A 143 1.67 -0.67 -18.86
N ILE A 144 0.92 -1.76 -18.90
CA ILE A 144 -0.05 -2.04 -17.84
C ILE A 144 0.79 -2.31 -16.60
N SER A 145 0.71 -1.42 -15.60
CA SER A 145 1.29 -1.63 -14.28
C SER A 145 0.53 -2.79 -13.63
N ARG A 146 1.00 -4.01 -13.89
CA ARG A 146 0.51 -5.20 -13.20
C ARG A 146 1.27 -5.34 -11.90
N PHE A 147 0.53 -5.53 -10.81
CA PHE A 147 1.13 -5.91 -9.55
C PHE A 147 1.64 -7.36 -9.65
N HIS A 148 2.47 -7.77 -8.71
CA HIS A 148 2.85 -9.18 -8.61
C HIS A 148 1.60 -10.04 -8.38
N ASN A 149 1.52 -11.21 -9.02
CA ASN A 149 0.34 -12.10 -8.98
C ASN A 149 -0.12 -12.43 -7.55
N ALA A 150 0.80 -12.55 -6.59
CA ALA A 150 0.46 -12.77 -5.19
C ALA A 150 -0.37 -11.61 -4.58
N ILE A 151 -0.10 -10.37 -5.00
CA ILE A 151 -0.86 -9.19 -4.58
C ILE A 151 -2.22 -9.20 -5.26
N GLU A 152 -2.27 -9.48 -6.57
CA GLU A 152 -3.53 -9.56 -7.31
C GLU A 152 -4.46 -10.63 -6.72
N ASP A 153 -3.92 -11.80 -6.39
CA ASP A 153 -4.68 -12.87 -5.76
C ASP A 153 -5.12 -12.50 -4.34
N TRP A 154 -4.33 -11.72 -3.59
CA TRP A 154 -4.75 -11.17 -2.28
C TRP A 154 -6.04 -10.34 -2.37
N PHE A 155 -6.14 -9.47 -3.38
CA PHE A 155 -7.37 -8.73 -3.63
C PHE A 155 -8.48 -9.63 -4.18
N ARG A 156 -8.16 -10.57 -5.08
CA ARG A 156 -9.16 -11.48 -5.67
C ARG A 156 -9.82 -12.40 -4.65
N TYR A 157 -9.06 -12.87 -3.66
CA TYR A 157 -9.54 -13.82 -2.65
C TYR A 157 -9.78 -13.17 -1.28
N ASN A 158 -10.02 -11.86 -1.26
CA ASN A 158 -10.39 -11.07 -0.07
C ASN A 158 -9.45 -11.33 1.10
N GLY A 159 -8.17 -10.96 0.97
CA GLY A 159 -7.20 -11.11 2.05
C GLY A 159 -6.41 -12.41 2.05
N ARG A 160 -6.63 -13.28 1.05
CA ARG A 160 -5.96 -14.57 0.93
C ARG A 160 -5.08 -14.65 -0.30
N THR A 161 -3.91 -15.25 -0.18
CA THR A 161 -3.02 -15.48 -1.32
C THR A 161 -2.22 -16.76 -1.12
N PHE A 162 -1.34 -17.09 -2.07
CA PHE A 162 -0.37 -18.16 -1.92
C PHE A 162 1.00 -17.59 -1.55
N GLU A 163 1.88 -18.43 -1.00
CA GLU A 163 3.26 -18.02 -0.74
C GLU A 163 3.92 -17.48 -2.02
N VAL A 164 4.58 -16.32 -1.92
CA VAL A 164 5.25 -15.65 -3.05
C VAL A 164 6.23 -16.59 -3.77
N ASN A 165 6.93 -17.44 -3.02
CA ASN A 165 7.88 -18.42 -3.55
C ASN A 165 7.24 -19.47 -4.51
N LEU A 166 5.94 -19.72 -4.41
CA LEU A 166 5.23 -20.63 -5.32
C LEU A 166 5.04 -20.00 -6.70
N TYR A 167 4.72 -18.70 -6.74
CA TYR A 167 4.66 -17.95 -7.99
C TYR A 167 6.01 -17.91 -8.70
N ASP A 168 7.10 -17.66 -7.97
CA ASP A 168 8.46 -17.69 -8.52
C ASP A 168 8.82 -19.06 -9.10
N ARG A 169 8.48 -20.14 -8.39
CA ARG A 169 8.71 -21.51 -8.86
C ARG A 169 7.91 -21.81 -10.13
N PHE A 170 6.63 -21.46 -10.14
CA PHE A 170 5.75 -21.65 -11.29
C PHE A 170 6.25 -20.85 -12.51
N GLN A 171 6.56 -19.57 -12.34
CA GLN A 171 7.08 -18.72 -13.43
C GLN A 171 8.40 -19.25 -13.99
N ARG A 172 9.32 -19.73 -13.14
CA ARG A 172 10.57 -20.34 -13.61
C ARG A 172 10.35 -21.64 -14.37
N ALA A 173 9.41 -22.47 -13.92
CA ALA A 173 9.05 -23.71 -14.60
C ALA A 173 8.42 -23.41 -15.96
N HIS A 174 7.47 -22.47 -16.01
CA HIS A 174 6.80 -22.04 -17.23
C HIS A 174 7.77 -21.41 -18.23
N ALA A 175 8.64 -20.48 -17.80
CA ALA A 175 9.67 -19.89 -18.67
C ALA A 175 10.74 -20.89 -19.14
N LYS A 176 10.95 -21.99 -18.41
CA LYS A 176 11.83 -23.09 -18.86
C LYS A 176 11.11 -23.96 -19.91
N TRP A 177 9.83 -24.24 -19.68
CA TRP A 177 8.98 -24.95 -20.64
C TRP A 177 8.85 -24.16 -21.94
N GLU A 178 8.48 -22.87 -21.87
CA GLU A 178 8.33 -21.98 -23.02
C GLU A 178 9.60 -21.97 -23.88
N ARG A 179 10.77 -21.79 -23.27
CA ARG A 179 12.05 -21.85 -24.01
C ARG A 179 12.28 -23.18 -24.71
N LYS A 180 11.95 -24.31 -24.07
CA LYS A 180 12.12 -25.64 -24.69
C LYS A 180 11.11 -25.86 -25.82
N ALA A 181 9.84 -25.56 -25.58
CA ALA A 181 8.77 -25.66 -26.56
C ALA A 181 9.07 -24.80 -27.79
N SER A 182 9.52 -23.56 -27.58
CA SER A 182 9.94 -22.67 -28.68
C SER A 182 11.14 -23.21 -29.47
N ILE A 183 12.13 -23.84 -28.81
CA ILE A 183 13.27 -24.44 -29.53
C ILE A 183 12.81 -25.59 -30.43
N VAL A 184 11.92 -26.46 -29.92
CA VAL A 184 11.36 -27.57 -30.71
C VAL A 184 10.57 -27.03 -31.90
N GLU A 185 9.73 -26.02 -31.68
CA GLU A 185 8.94 -25.38 -32.75
C GLU A 185 9.83 -24.72 -33.81
N ILE A 186 10.86 -23.97 -33.40
CA ILE A 186 11.78 -23.32 -34.33
C ILE A 186 12.53 -24.35 -35.17
N ASN A 187 13.03 -25.42 -34.55
CA ASN A 187 13.74 -26.48 -35.28
C ASN A 187 12.80 -27.17 -36.28
N HIS A 188 11.56 -27.47 -35.89
CA HIS A 188 10.55 -28.04 -36.78
C HIS A 188 10.32 -27.19 -38.03
N GLN A 189 10.21 -25.87 -37.85
CA GLN A 189 10.04 -24.93 -38.96
C GLN A 189 11.30 -24.81 -39.83
N LEU A 190 12.50 -24.81 -39.24
CA LEU A 190 13.76 -24.69 -39.98
C LEU A 190 14.08 -25.93 -40.80
N GLU A 191 13.72 -27.12 -40.32
CA GLU A 191 13.91 -28.39 -41.02
C GLU A 191 12.78 -28.69 -42.02
N ALA A 192 11.81 -27.76 -42.14
CA ALA A 192 10.67 -27.83 -43.06
C ALA A 192 9.88 -29.15 -42.93
N HIS A 193 9.75 -29.65 -41.71
CA HIS A 193 8.96 -30.84 -41.44
C HIS A 193 7.47 -30.56 -41.66
N GLU A 194 6.77 -31.48 -42.31
CA GLU A 194 5.33 -31.40 -42.48
C GLU A 194 4.60 -31.75 -41.17
N GLY A 195 3.48 -31.07 -40.90
CA GLY A 195 2.63 -31.37 -39.75
C GLY A 195 2.95 -30.57 -38.47
N SER A 196 2.44 -31.05 -37.34
CA SER A 196 2.60 -30.42 -36.02
C SER A 196 3.95 -30.74 -35.41
N SER A 197 4.55 -29.77 -34.70
CA SER A 197 5.77 -29.97 -33.92
C SER A 197 5.56 -30.86 -32.69
N GLN A 198 4.31 -31.04 -32.22
CA GLN A 198 3.99 -31.86 -31.05
C GLN A 198 4.21 -33.36 -31.29
N ASP A 199 3.96 -33.82 -32.52
CA ASP A 199 4.00 -35.25 -32.89
C ASP A 199 5.13 -35.55 -33.89
N CYS A 200 6.08 -34.63 -34.05
CA CYS A 200 7.16 -34.79 -35.02
C CYS A 200 8.20 -35.78 -34.51
N GLU A 201 8.31 -36.95 -35.17
CA GLU A 201 9.27 -38.01 -34.84
C GLU A 201 10.74 -37.53 -34.85
N ASN A 202 11.03 -36.45 -35.57
CA ASN A 202 12.38 -35.92 -35.75
C ASN A 202 12.74 -34.77 -34.79
N CYS A 203 11.75 -34.02 -34.28
CA CYS A 203 12.02 -32.81 -33.47
C CYS A 203 12.06 -33.05 -31.95
N GLY A 204 11.77 -34.30 -31.53
CA GLY A 204 11.67 -34.68 -30.13
C GLY A 204 10.37 -34.23 -29.47
N GLU A 205 10.04 -34.79 -28.30
CA GLU A 205 8.79 -34.51 -27.61
C GLU A 205 8.77 -33.07 -27.04
N VAL A 206 7.69 -32.34 -27.32
CA VAL A 206 7.39 -31.09 -26.64
C VAL A 206 7.06 -31.41 -25.18
N PRO A 207 7.80 -30.85 -24.19
CA PRO A 207 7.49 -31.13 -22.80
C PRO A 207 6.09 -30.63 -22.43
N ASP A 208 5.42 -31.31 -21.51
CA ASP A 208 4.12 -30.89 -21.00
C ASP A 208 4.19 -29.49 -20.35
N GLU A 209 3.15 -28.70 -20.58
CA GLU A 209 3.03 -27.38 -19.95
C GLU A 209 2.87 -27.51 -18.43
N PRO A 210 3.68 -26.78 -17.63
CA PRO A 210 3.52 -26.76 -16.18
C PRO A 210 2.12 -26.30 -15.78
N LEU A 211 1.38 -27.14 -15.07
CA LEU A 211 0.02 -26.82 -14.65
C LEU A 211 0.03 -26.12 -13.29
N ARG A 212 -0.81 -25.09 -13.11
CA ARG A 212 -0.89 -24.36 -11.82
C ARG A 212 -1.18 -25.28 -10.64
N LYS A 213 -2.04 -26.29 -10.81
CA LYS A 213 -2.40 -27.24 -9.75
C LYS A 213 -1.21 -28.03 -9.18
N ASP A 214 -0.10 -28.13 -9.92
CA ASP A 214 1.10 -28.85 -9.48
C ASP A 214 2.00 -28.00 -8.58
N PHE A 215 1.76 -26.68 -8.54
CA PHE A 215 2.59 -25.71 -7.81
C PHE A 215 1.84 -25.04 -6.67
N PHE A 216 0.53 -24.84 -6.82
CA PHE A 216 -0.30 -24.15 -5.86
C PHE A 216 -1.19 -25.15 -5.10
N PRO A 217 -1.33 -25.01 -3.77
CA PRO A 217 -2.32 -25.78 -3.03
C PRO A 217 -3.74 -25.41 -3.49
N GLU A 218 -4.73 -26.24 -3.12
CA GLU A 218 -6.13 -26.02 -3.53
C GLU A 218 -6.68 -24.70 -3.02
N GLU A 219 -6.35 -24.32 -1.78
CA GLU A 219 -6.84 -23.10 -1.15
C GLU A 219 -5.71 -22.14 -0.76
N PRO A 220 -5.89 -20.83 -0.98
CA PRO A 220 -4.96 -19.81 -0.51
C PRO A 220 -5.11 -19.58 0.99
N HIS A 221 -4.02 -19.15 1.65
CA HIS A 221 -4.03 -18.83 3.08
C HIS A 221 -4.31 -17.35 3.34
N THR A 222 -4.84 -17.04 4.52
CA THR A 222 -5.00 -15.65 4.98
C THR A 222 -3.65 -15.06 5.33
N SER A 223 -3.40 -13.80 4.92
CA SER A 223 -2.13 -13.12 5.15
C SER A 223 -2.34 -11.62 5.29
N LEU A 224 -1.51 -10.95 6.08
CA LEU A 224 -1.47 -9.48 6.08
C LEU A 224 -0.96 -8.98 4.73
N LEU A 225 -1.53 -7.89 4.22
CA LEU A 225 -1.10 -7.32 2.96
C LEU A 225 0.34 -6.82 3.05
N SER A 226 0.73 -6.23 4.18
CA SER A 226 2.10 -5.76 4.42
C SER A 226 3.13 -6.89 4.32
N GLU A 227 2.79 -8.10 4.77
CA GLU A 227 3.65 -9.29 4.68
C GLU A 227 3.79 -9.79 3.23
N VAL A 228 2.69 -9.82 2.48
CA VAL A 228 2.70 -10.19 1.05
C VAL A 228 3.56 -9.21 0.27
N LEU A 229 3.34 -7.91 0.47
CA LEU A 229 4.09 -6.85 -0.20
C LEU A 229 5.57 -6.88 0.17
N ALA A 230 5.90 -7.09 1.46
CA ALA A 230 7.28 -7.23 1.92
C ALA A 230 7.97 -8.44 1.25
N SER A 231 7.27 -9.57 1.16
CA SER A 231 7.78 -10.79 0.52
C SER A 231 8.05 -10.58 -0.97
N VAL A 232 7.16 -9.89 -1.69
CA VAL A 232 7.32 -9.59 -3.12
C VAL A 232 8.57 -8.75 -3.40
N ILE A 233 8.90 -7.79 -2.54
CA ILE A 233 10.10 -6.95 -2.71
C ILE A 233 11.33 -7.50 -1.98
N GLY A 234 11.21 -8.65 -1.32
CA GLY A 234 12.31 -9.33 -0.63
C GLY A 234 12.82 -8.61 0.64
N VAL A 235 11.95 -7.89 1.36
CA VAL A 235 12.31 -7.24 2.64
C VAL A 235 11.60 -7.92 3.81
N GLY A 236 12.17 -7.83 5.01
CA GLY A 236 11.55 -8.41 6.21
C GLY A 236 10.35 -7.62 6.75
N HIS A 237 10.34 -6.30 6.55
CA HIS A 237 9.25 -5.41 6.97
C HIS A 237 9.09 -4.29 5.94
N LEU A 238 7.85 -4.08 5.47
CA LEU A 238 7.57 -3.14 4.40
C LEU A 238 7.83 -1.68 4.82
N ASP A 239 7.18 -1.23 5.89
CA ASP A 239 7.18 0.19 6.33
C ASP A 239 8.24 0.46 7.40
N ARG A 240 9.36 -0.26 7.36
CA ARG A 240 10.42 -0.12 8.37
C ARG A 240 10.92 1.32 8.37
N VAL A 241 10.74 2.00 9.49
CA VAL A 241 11.40 3.28 9.77
C VAL A 241 12.88 2.96 9.99
N ASP A 242 13.78 3.63 9.28
CA ASP A 242 15.23 3.58 9.53
C ASP A 242 15.56 4.18 10.91
N GLY A 243 15.16 3.51 11.98
CA GLY A 243 15.83 3.57 13.27
C GLY A 243 16.88 2.47 13.28
N ASP A 244 18.16 2.84 13.29
CA ASP A 244 19.33 1.95 13.42
C ASP A 244 19.85 1.18 12.20
N SER A 245 19.89 1.80 11.01
CA SER A 245 20.76 1.33 9.91
C SER A 245 22.22 1.82 10.05
N ASN A 246 22.78 1.77 11.27
CA ASN A 246 24.22 1.97 11.54
C ASN A 246 24.99 0.67 11.86
N ALA A 247 24.42 -0.49 11.57
CA ALA A 247 25.09 -1.77 11.74
C ALA A 247 24.91 -2.65 10.51
N ARG A 248 25.76 -2.43 9.48
CA ARG A 248 26.36 -3.45 8.58
C ARG A 248 26.92 -2.79 7.30
N ARG A 249 27.89 -1.88 7.46
CA ARG A 249 28.96 -1.77 6.43
C ARG A 249 29.91 -2.95 6.63
N GLY A 250 29.57 -4.08 6.02
CA GLY A 250 30.50 -5.19 5.85
C GLY A 250 31.70 -4.71 5.05
N LYS A 251 32.84 -4.50 5.72
CA LYS A 251 34.15 -4.28 5.10
C LYS A 251 34.42 -5.44 4.13
N LYS A 252 34.37 -5.18 2.82
CA LYS A 252 35.05 -6.02 1.83
C LYS A 252 36.56 -5.89 2.07
N ILE A 253 37.13 -6.86 2.77
CA ILE A 253 38.58 -7.07 2.83
C ILE A 253 39.00 -7.54 1.43
N ARG A 254 39.67 -6.67 0.68
CA ARG A 254 40.45 -7.07 -0.49
C ARG A 254 41.64 -7.89 0.01
N ARG A 255 41.70 -9.18 -0.33
CA ARG A 255 42.94 -9.94 -0.26
C ARG A 255 43.76 -9.63 -1.52
N ARG A 256 45.04 -9.31 -1.30
CA ARG A 256 46.10 -9.26 -2.31
C ARG A 256 46.44 -10.68 -2.75
#